data_AF-A0A2V5PS55-F1
#
_entry.id   AF-A0A2V5PS55-F1
#
_cell.length_a   1.000
_cell.length_b   1.000
_cell.length_c   1.000
_cell.angle_alpha   90.00
_cell.angle_beta   90.00
_cell.angle_gamma   90.00
#
_symmetry.space_group_name_H-M   'P 1'
#
loop_
_entity.id
_entity.type
_entity.pdbx_description
1 polymer ?
#
loop_
_entity_poly.entity_id
_entity_poly.type
_entity_poly.pdbx_seq_one_letter_code
_entity_poly.pdbx_strand_id
1 'polypeptide(L)'
;MHTRPKPAQPTILICFLLGALTLATFWPVIHHEFINYDDGEYISENPHVNHGLTWKGAVWAFSSSYASNWHPLTWLSHSLDVQLFGLSPGAHHLINLLFHAA
;
A
#
# COMPACT_ATOMS: atom_id res chain seq x y z
N MET A 1 -11.07 -31.79 -19.18
CA MET A 1 -9.88 -30.93 -18.93
C MET A 1 -10.02 -29.71 -19.83
N HIS A 2 -10.44 -28.56 -19.30
CA HIS A 2 -10.75 -27.35 -20.08
C HIS A 2 -9.53 -26.43 -20.03
N THR A 3 -8.82 -26.25 -21.14
CA THR A 3 -7.67 -25.35 -21.23
C THR A 3 -8.18 -23.91 -21.34
N ARG A 4 -7.74 -23.02 -20.43
CA ARG A 4 -8.07 -21.59 -20.54
C ARG A 4 -7.40 -21.02 -21.80
N PRO A 5 -8.12 -20.28 -22.66
CA PRO A 5 -7.51 -19.63 -23.80
C PRO A 5 -6.50 -18.57 -23.30
N LYS A 6 -5.35 -18.47 -23.98
CA LYS A 6 -4.37 -17.40 -23.72
C LYS A 6 -5.03 -16.04 -24.03
N PRO A 7 -4.80 -14.99 -23.23
CA PRO A 7 -5.35 -13.68 -23.53
C PRO A 7 -4.91 -13.24 -24.93
N ALA A 8 -5.87 -12.74 -25.72
CA ALA A 8 -5.58 -12.22 -27.04
C ALA A 8 -4.73 -10.93 -26.89
N GLN A 9 -3.84 -10.69 -27.85
CA GLN A 9 -3.03 -9.46 -27.96
C GLN A 9 -3.81 -8.15 -27.67
N PRO A 10 -5.04 -7.94 -28.20
CA PRO A 10 -5.82 -6.75 -27.88
C PRO A 10 -6.17 -6.63 -26.39
N THR A 11 -6.43 -7.73 -25.68
CA THR A 11 -6.73 -7.71 -24.24
C THR A 11 -5.53 -7.21 -23.44
N ILE A 12 -4.33 -7.69 -23.75
CA ILE A 12 -3.10 -7.26 -23.07
C ILE A 12 -2.87 -5.77 -23.27
N LEU A 13 -3.03 -5.28 -24.51
CA LEU A 13 -2.89 -3.86 -24.83
C LEU A 13 -3.92 -3.01 -24.09
N ILE A 14 -5.18 -3.44 -24.04
CA ILE A 14 -6.24 -2.72 -23.33
C ILE A 14 -5.93 -2.66 -21.83
N CYS A 15 -5.55 -3.78 -21.21
CA CYS A 15 -5.16 -3.81 -19.80
C CYS A 15 -3.99 -2.87 -19.51
N PHE A 16 -2.96 -2.87 -20.37
CA PHE A 16 -1.81 -1.96 -20.23
C PHE A 16 -2.21 -0.49 -20.34
N LEU A 17 -3.04 -0.14 -21.34
CA LEU A 17 -3.51 1.23 -21.53
C LEU A 17 -4.37 1.71 -20.35
N LEU A 18 -5.22 0.84 -19.81
CA LEU A 18 -6.01 1.15 -18.62
C LEU A 18 -5.12 1.37 -17.40
N GLY A 19 -4.12 0.50 -17.16
CA GLY A 19 -3.15 0.69 -16.08
C GLY A 19 -2.37 2.00 -16.21
N ALA A 20 -1.86 2.30 -17.41
CA ALA A 20 -1.15 3.54 -17.68
C ALA A 20 -2.03 4.79 -17.49
N LEU A 21 -3.30 4.74 -17.92
CA LEU A 21 -4.26 5.82 -17.73
C LEU A 21 -4.58 6.04 -16.25
N THR A 22 -4.78 4.97 -15.49
CA THR A 22 -4.98 5.04 -14.02
C THR A 22 -3.77 5.69 -13.35
N LEU A 23 -2.55 5.21 -13.63
CA LEU A 23 -1.32 5.79 -13.07
C LEU A 23 -1.18 7.27 -13.42
N ALA A 24 -1.42 7.66 -14.67
CA ALA A 24 -1.32 9.06 -15.10
C ALA A 24 -2.35 9.96 -14.41
N THR A 25 -3.58 9.46 -14.24
CA THR A 25 -4.68 10.22 -13.61
C THR A 25 -4.42 10.46 -12.13
N PHE A 26 -3.87 9.45 -11.42
CA PHE A 26 -3.63 9.52 -9.99
C PHE A 26 -2.21 9.94 -9.60
N TRP A 27 -1.30 10.13 -10.56
CA TRP A 27 0.09 10.51 -10.31
C TRP A 27 0.29 11.67 -9.31
N PRO A 28 -0.54 12.75 -9.29
CA PRO A 28 -0.36 13.84 -8.34
C PRO A 28 -0.38 13.44 -6.87
N VAL A 29 -0.98 12.28 -6.51
CA VAL A 29 -1.07 11.80 -5.12
C VAL A 29 0.29 11.64 -4.44
N ILE A 30 1.37 11.39 -5.19
CA ILE A 30 2.72 11.24 -4.64
C ILE A 30 3.28 12.55 -4.06
N HIS A 31 2.63 13.68 -4.33
CA HIS A 31 3.01 15.01 -3.84
C HIS A 31 2.12 15.48 -2.68
N HIS A 32 1.14 14.67 -2.25
CA HIS A 32 0.30 15.00 -1.10
C HIS A 32 0.94 14.51 0.20
N GLU A 33 0.71 15.28 1.26
CA GLU A 33 1.12 14.98 2.63
C GLU A 33 0.14 14.00 3.31
N PHE A 34 0.55 13.46 4.46
CA PHE A 34 -0.38 12.78 5.36
C PHE A 34 -1.45 13.75 5.87
N ILE A 35 -2.67 13.25 6.06
CA ILE A 35 -3.81 14.03 6.55
C ILE A 35 -4.13 13.68 8.00
N ASN A 36 -4.68 14.67 8.73
CA ASN A 36 -5.09 14.50 10.12
C ASN A 36 -6.45 13.80 10.23
N TYR A 37 -6.49 12.53 9.82
CA TYR A 37 -7.65 11.66 9.98
C TYR A 37 -7.20 10.33 10.58
N ASP A 38 -6.71 9.40 9.75
CA ASP A 38 -6.25 8.07 10.14
C ASP A 38 -4.75 7.86 9.93
N ASP A 39 -4.09 8.64 9.07
CA ASP A 39 -2.64 8.50 8.80
C ASP A 39 -1.77 8.60 10.06
N GLY A 40 -2.17 9.43 11.03
CA GLY A 40 -1.52 9.51 12.35
C GLY A 40 -1.55 8.17 13.07
N GLU A 41 -2.75 7.62 13.26
CA GLU A 41 -2.95 6.34 13.93
C GLU A 41 -2.34 5.16 13.17
N TYR A 42 -2.30 5.22 11.85
CA TYR A 42 -1.85 4.10 11.03
C TYR A 42 -0.35 4.09 10.78
N ILE A 43 0.28 5.27 10.70
CA ILE A 43 1.64 5.42 10.20
C ILE A 43 2.49 6.26 11.14
N SER A 44 2.27 7.58 11.18
CA SER A 44 3.28 8.52 11.72
C SER A 44 3.37 8.50 13.25
N GLU A 45 2.24 8.30 13.94
CA GLU A 45 2.17 8.28 15.41
C GLU A 45 2.14 6.87 15.98
N ASN A 46 2.10 5.83 15.14
CA ASN A 46 2.07 4.44 15.58
C ASN A 46 3.47 3.90 15.85
N PRO A 47 3.87 3.68 17.12
CA PRO A 47 5.23 3.25 17.47
C PRO A 47 5.57 1.82 17.01
N HIS A 48 4.57 1.03 16.64
CA HIS A 48 4.75 -0.32 16.10
C HIS A 48 5.01 -0.31 14.59
N VAL A 49 4.70 0.79 13.92
CA VAL A 49 4.82 0.96 12.46
C VAL A 49 5.95 1.91 12.10
N ASN A 50 6.04 3.08 12.75
CA ASN A 50 6.99 4.13 12.40
C ASN A 50 8.48 3.79 12.67
N HIS A 51 8.76 2.65 13.30
CA HIS A 51 10.11 2.09 13.46
C HIS A 51 10.46 1.00 12.43
N GLY A 52 9.62 0.81 11.41
CA GLY A 52 9.80 -0.20 10.38
C GLY A 52 9.44 -1.61 10.85
N LEU A 53 9.83 -2.64 10.07
CA LEU A 53 9.59 -4.03 10.48
C LEU A 53 10.46 -4.40 11.68
N THR A 54 9.79 -4.72 12.79
CA THR A 54 10.42 -5.28 13.99
C THR A 54 9.71 -6.55 14.40
N TRP A 55 10.41 -7.46 15.08
CA TRP A 55 9.77 -8.67 15.61
C TRP A 55 8.61 -8.34 16.57
N LYS A 56 8.80 -7.34 17.44
CA LYS A 56 7.74 -6.87 18.35
C LYS A 56 6.54 -6.30 17.60
N GLY A 57 6.77 -5.50 16.55
CA GLY A 57 5.72 -4.96 15.68
C GLY A 57 4.97 -6.07 14.94
N ALA A 58 5.69 -7.09 14.44
CA ALA A 58 5.06 -8.23 13.77
C ALA A 58 4.17 -9.05 14.71
N VAL A 59 4.64 -9.36 15.92
CA VAL A 59 3.79 -10.04 16.93
C VAL A 59 2.57 -9.20 17.25
N TRP A 60 2.76 -7.89 17.50
CA TRP A 60 1.67 -6.95 17.78
C TRP A 60 0.62 -6.93 16.65
N ALA A 61 1.06 -6.88 15.40
CA ALA A 61 0.18 -6.83 14.23
C ALA A 61 -0.81 -8.01 14.19
N PHE A 62 -0.38 -9.22 14.59
CA PHE A 62 -1.22 -10.41 14.61
C PHE A 62 -2.03 -10.58 15.91
N SER A 63 -1.64 -9.91 17.00
CA SER A 63 -2.25 -10.10 18.33
C SER A 63 -3.21 -9.00 18.76
N SER A 64 -3.25 -7.87 18.05
CA SER A 64 -3.93 -6.66 18.55
C SER A 64 -4.88 -6.07 17.51
N SER A 65 -6.06 -5.66 17.97
CA SER A 65 -6.91 -4.72 17.24
C SER A 65 -6.51 -3.30 17.62
N TYR A 66 -6.31 -2.43 16.64
CA TYR A 66 -5.89 -1.04 16.82
C TYR A 66 -6.63 -0.15 15.81
N ALA A 67 -6.89 1.12 16.17
CA ALA A 67 -7.73 2.02 15.37
C ALA A 67 -9.07 1.37 14.95
N SER A 68 -9.72 0.66 15.89
CA SER A 68 -10.97 -0.10 15.70
C SER A 68 -10.91 -1.27 14.70
N ASN A 69 -9.71 -1.69 14.24
CA ASN A 69 -9.57 -2.74 13.23
C ASN A 69 -8.55 -3.82 13.60
N TRP A 70 -8.70 -5.02 13.02
CA TRP A 70 -7.69 -6.09 13.02
C TRP A 70 -7.26 -6.40 11.59
N HIS A 71 -6.04 -5.99 11.22
CA HIS A 71 -5.49 -6.18 9.88
C HIS A 71 -3.95 -6.31 9.91
N PRO A 72 -3.44 -7.50 10.30
CA PRO A 72 -1.99 -7.72 10.45
C PRO A 72 -1.18 -7.39 9.19
N LEU A 73 -1.68 -7.73 8.00
CA LEU A 73 -0.96 -7.50 6.76
C LEU A 73 -0.83 -6.01 6.41
N THR A 74 -1.84 -5.21 6.73
CA THR A 74 -1.77 -3.75 6.55
C THR A 74 -0.69 -3.14 7.46
N TRP A 75 -0.62 -3.59 8.72
CA TRP A 75 0.42 -3.12 9.65
C TRP A 75 1.82 -3.46 9.14
N LEU A 76 2.03 -4.71 8.70
CA LEU A 76 3.30 -5.13 8.13
C LEU A 76 3.64 -4.39 6.84
N SER A 77 2.66 -4.09 6.00
CA SER A 77 2.86 -3.31 4.76
C SER A 77 3.36 -1.90 5.09
N HIS A 78 2.68 -1.17 5.97
CA HIS A 78 3.14 0.15 6.38
C HIS A 78 4.50 0.11 7.08
N SER A 79 4.75 -0.87 7.96
CA SER A 79 6.08 -1.04 8.57
C SER A 79 7.16 -1.31 7.52
N LEU A 80 6.85 -2.03 6.45
CA LEU A 80 7.80 -2.26 5.36
C LEU A 80 8.06 -0.97 4.58
N ASP A 81 7.01 -0.21 4.24
CA ASP A 81 7.15 1.08 3.56
C ASP A 81 7.99 2.06 4.39
N VAL A 82 7.74 2.14 5.70
CA VAL A 82 8.55 2.93 6.62
C VAL A 82 10.00 2.44 6.66
N GLN A 83 10.25 1.13 6.65
CA GLN A 83 11.61 0.60 6.66
C GLN A 83 12.39 0.96 5.39
N LEU A 84 11.72 0.97 4.23
CA LEU A 84 12.35 1.21 2.94
C LEU A 84 12.48 2.70 2.61
N PHE A 85 11.50 3.51 3.01
CA PHE A 85 11.35 4.90 2.55
C PHE A 85 11.26 5.92 3.70
N GLY A 86 11.24 5.47 4.95
CA GLY A 86 10.97 6.31 6.12
C GLY A 86 9.52 6.80 6.15
N LEU A 87 9.25 7.81 6.98
CA LEU A 87 7.96 8.50 7.03
C LEU A 87 7.80 9.46 5.83
N SER A 88 7.71 8.89 4.62
CA SER A 88 7.50 9.63 3.38
C SER A 88 6.07 9.43 2.87
N PRO A 89 5.19 10.45 2.96
CA PRO A 89 3.82 10.37 2.45
C PRO A 89 3.79 10.01 0.97
N GLY A 90 4.63 10.66 0.17
CA GLY A 90 4.72 10.41 -1.27
C GLY A 90 5.09 8.97 -1.62
N ALA A 91 5.98 8.33 -0.87
CA ALA A 91 6.32 6.93 -1.07
C ALA A 91 5.16 5.99 -0.70
N HIS A 92 4.48 6.24 0.42
CA HIS A 92 3.29 5.46 0.83
C HIS A 92 2.18 5.57 -0.22
N HIS A 93 1.92 6.78 -0.72
CA HIS A 93 0.96 7.01 -1.80
C HIS A 93 1.37 6.33 -3.12
N LEU A 94 2.66 6.34 -3.46
CA LEU A 94 3.16 5.66 -4.66
C LEU A 94 2.95 4.15 -4.59
N ILE A 95 3.32 3.51 -3.47
CA ILE A 95 3.16 2.07 -3.28
C ILE A 95 1.67 1.68 -3.33
N ASN A 96 0.81 2.46 -2.66
CA ASN A 96 -0.65 2.26 -2.74
C ASN A 96 -1.17 2.38 -4.17
N LEU A 97 -0.73 3.39 -4.93
CA LEU A 97 -1.12 3.57 -6.32
C LEU A 97 -0.68 2.40 -7.21
N LEU A 98 0.55 1.90 -7.00
CA LEU A 98 1.06 0.74 -7.75
C LEU A 98 0.27 -0.54 -7.44
N PHE A 99 -0.10 -0.78 -6.18
CA PHE A 99 -0.92 -1.94 -5.82
C PHE A 99 -2.34 -1.87 -6.40
N HIS A 100 -2.93 -0.69 -6.52
CA HIS A 100 -4.27 -0.54 -7.12
C HIS A 100 -4.25 -0.62 -8.66
N ALA A 101 -3.12 -0.34 -9.30
CA ALA A 101 -2.97 -0.37 -10.75
C ALA A 101 -2.56 -1.74 -11.33
N ALA A 102 -2.20 -2.70 -10.48
CA ALA A 102 -1.73 -4.05 -10.83
C ALA A 102 -2.89 -5.07 -10.98
#